data_AF-A0A631DUR2-F1
#
_entry.id   AF-A0A631DUR2-F1
#
_cell.length_a   1.000
_cell.length_b   1.000
_cell.length_c   1.000
_cell.angle_alpha   90.00
_cell.angle_beta   90.00
_cell.angle_gamma   90.00
#
_symmetry.space_group_name_H-M   'P 1'
#
loop_
_entity.id
_entity.type
_entity.pdbx_description
1 polymer ?
#
loop_
_entity_poly.entity_id
_entity_poly.type
_entity_poly.pdbx_seq_one_letter_code
_entity_poly.pdbx_strand_id
1 'polypeptide(L)'
;LRCPKCQNNSIADSNAMIATDMRRRVYDLMQEGKSRQEIIDYMVARYGNFVTYDPPLTPLTVLLWVLPLAAIVAGGWIIVARTRRRVRLRREPLPADTPVCGARAGWGVYVPGVVIALVVAAISYSQTGSYQQVRAWQQATAQTPGLLARALDPQAQPLNEEEMARLALGLRTRLQNDAGNVEGWLMLGRTGMVLGNAGTATGAYANAYRLDPKNSDAALGYAEALTRSSDPEDNRRGGELLRRLVSRDHTDIRVLSLYAFNAFEQQRFGEAVAAWEMMLKLLPAGDARRAVIERSIRLAQEK
;
A
#
# COMPACT_ATOMS: atom_id res chain seq x y z
N LEU A 1 -10.88 -10.16 14.08
CA LEU A 1 -9.84 -10.25 13.04
C LEU A 1 -9.52 -8.83 12.56
N ARG A 2 -8.24 -8.52 12.32
CA ARG A 2 -7.77 -7.21 11.82
C ARG A 2 -7.39 -7.29 10.36
N CYS A 3 -7.50 -6.16 9.67
CA CYS A 3 -7.10 -6.04 8.27
C CYS A 3 -5.56 -6.04 8.13
N PRO A 4 -4.96 -6.91 7.30
CA PRO A 4 -3.51 -6.94 7.05
C PRO A 4 -2.90 -5.65 6.51
N LYS A 5 -3.70 -4.91 5.73
CA LYS A 5 -3.25 -3.79 4.91
C LYS A 5 -3.62 -2.44 5.50
N CYS A 6 -4.57 -2.41 6.42
CA CYS A 6 -5.03 -1.17 7.04
C CYS A 6 -4.43 -1.05 8.44
N GLN A 7 -4.08 0.17 8.84
CA GLN A 7 -3.50 0.40 10.15
C GLN A 7 -4.57 0.17 11.23
N ASN A 8 -4.40 -0.91 12.00
CA ASN A 8 -5.12 -1.23 13.23
C ASN A 8 -6.66 -1.32 13.15
N ASN A 9 -7.25 -1.39 11.95
CA ASN A 9 -8.69 -1.50 11.76
C ASN A 9 -9.17 -2.95 11.75
N SER A 10 -10.39 -3.17 12.27
CA SER A 10 -11.08 -4.46 12.19
C SER A 10 -11.44 -4.79 10.74
N ILE A 11 -11.61 -6.07 10.40
CA ILE A 11 -12.10 -6.44 9.05
C ILE A 11 -13.54 -5.96 8.80
N ALA A 12 -14.31 -5.65 9.86
CA ALA A 12 -15.68 -5.15 9.75
C ALA A 12 -15.72 -3.68 9.32
N ASP A 13 -14.82 -2.85 9.87
CA ASP A 13 -14.81 -1.40 9.66
C ASP A 13 -13.96 -0.96 8.46
N SER A 14 -13.13 -1.86 7.92
CA SER A 14 -12.13 -1.51 6.90
C SER A 14 -12.65 -1.74 5.48
N ASN A 15 -12.58 -0.71 4.63
CA ASN A 15 -13.01 -0.75 3.21
C ASN A 15 -11.92 -1.25 2.23
N ALA A 16 -10.87 -1.91 2.72
CA ALA A 16 -9.86 -2.46 1.83
C ALA A 16 -10.38 -3.72 1.13
N MET A 17 -10.00 -3.93 -0.12
CA MET A 17 -10.39 -5.10 -0.91
C MET A 17 -10.10 -6.43 -0.17
N ILE A 18 -8.97 -6.52 0.53
CA ILE A 18 -8.61 -7.69 1.35
C ILE A 18 -9.56 -7.89 2.56
N ALA A 19 -10.07 -6.82 3.17
CA ALA A 19 -11.00 -6.92 4.28
C ALA A 19 -12.38 -7.38 3.80
N THR A 20 -12.80 -7.00 2.59
CA THR A 20 -14.03 -7.49 1.97
C THR A 20 -13.94 -8.98 1.64
N ASP A 21 -12.83 -9.44 1.06
CA ASP A 21 -12.58 -10.86 0.79
C ASP A 21 -12.58 -11.69 2.08
N MET A 22 -11.83 -11.23 3.10
CA MET A 22 -11.79 -11.89 4.41
C MET A 22 -13.18 -11.96 5.08
N ARG A 23 -13.99 -10.89 5.00
CA ARG A 23 -15.37 -10.88 5.54
C ARG A 23 -16.25 -11.91 4.86
N ARG A 24 -16.22 -11.98 3.52
CA ARG A 24 -16.98 -12.98 2.76
C ARG A 24 -16.57 -14.39 3.17
N ARG A 25 -15.26 -14.65 3.26
CA ARG A 25 -14.79 -15.99 3.65
C ARG A 25 -15.14 -16.35 5.09
N VAL A 26 -15.09 -15.40 6.03
CA VAL A 26 -15.57 -15.62 7.41
C VAL A 26 -17.07 -15.97 7.40
N TYR A 27 -17.88 -15.25 6.62
CA TYR A 27 -19.31 -15.51 6.49
C TYR A 27 -19.60 -16.91 5.93
N ASP A 28 -18.87 -17.33 4.90
CA ASP A 28 -19.01 -18.68 4.32
C ASP A 28 -18.69 -19.77 5.35
N LEU A 29 -17.56 -19.62 6.08
CA LEU A 29 -17.17 -20.58 7.11
C LEU A 29 -18.17 -20.65 8.28
N MET A 30 -18.82 -19.52 8.61
CA MET A 30 -19.89 -19.50 9.60
C MET A 30 -21.14 -20.25 9.11
N GLN A 31 -21.49 -20.11 7.83
CA GLN A 31 -22.59 -20.84 7.20
C GLN A 31 -22.29 -22.35 7.10
N GLU A 32 -21.01 -22.72 6.92
CA GLU A 32 -20.51 -24.09 6.98
C GLU A 32 -20.54 -24.69 8.41
N GLY A 33 -20.94 -23.91 9.44
CA GLY A 33 -21.03 -24.37 10.83
C GLY A 33 -19.70 -24.48 11.55
N LYS A 34 -18.62 -23.84 11.04
CA LYS A 34 -17.31 -23.86 11.68
C LYS A 34 -17.29 -23.10 13.00
N SER A 35 -16.53 -23.62 13.96
CA SER A 35 -16.33 -22.95 15.25
C SER A 35 -15.45 -21.70 15.12
N ARG A 36 -15.57 -20.78 16.08
CA ARG A 36 -14.76 -19.55 16.12
C ARG A 36 -13.26 -19.84 16.01
N GLN A 37 -12.78 -20.89 16.67
CA GLN A 37 -11.36 -21.22 16.66
C GLN A 37 -10.92 -21.74 15.29
N GLU A 38 -11.68 -22.63 14.66
CA GLU A 38 -11.40 -23.11 13.31
C GLU A 38 -11.37 -21.96 12.28
N ILE A 39 -12.27 -20.99 12.41
CA ILE A 39 -12.30 -19.80 11.55
C ILE A 39 -11.02 -18.97 11.75
N ILE A 40 -10.61 -18.74 13.01
CA ILE A 40 -9.39 -17.98 13.30
C ILE A 40 -8.16 -18.73 12.78
N ASP A 41 -8.07 -20.03 13.00
CA ASP A 41 -6.93 -20.86 12.58
C ASP A 41 -6.81 -20.87 11.05
N TYR A 42 -7.93 -21.00 10.32
CA TYR A 42 -7.95 -20.87 8.87
C TYR A 42 -7.45 -19.50 8.41
N MET A 43 -7.91 -18.43 9.05
CA MET A 43 -7.51 -17.07 8.71
C MET A 43 -6.03 -16.81 9.03
N VAL A 44 -5.51 -17.38 10.11
CA VAL A 44 -4.08 -17.31 10.46
C VAL A 44 -3.23 -18.16 9.52
N ALA A 45 -3.70 -19.34 9.10
CA ALA A 45 -2.97 -20.18 8.15
C ALA A 45 -2.86 -19.52 6.77
N ARG A 46 -3.91 -18.82 6.33
CA ARG A 46 -3.99 -18.16 5.01
C ARG A 46 -3.33 -16.78 5.00
N TYR A 47 -3.55 -15.99 6.04
CA TYR A 47 -3.17 -14.58 6.11
C TYR A 47 -2.17 -14.29 7.23
N GLY A 48 -1.61 -15.28 7.93
CA GLY A 48 -0.58 -15.09 8.95
C GLY A 48 -1.07 -14.63 10.33
N ASN A 49 -0.17 -14.65 11.32
CA ASN A 49 -0.48 -14.30 12.71
C ASN A 49 -0.92 -12.83 12.91
N PHE A 50 -0.70 -11.96 11.91
CA PHE A 50 -1.07 -10.56 12.00
C PHE A 50 -2.55 -10.29 11.76
N VAL A 51 -3.40 -11.28 11.51
CA VAL A 51 -4.86 -11.07 11.42
C VAL A 51 -5.58 -11.20 12.76
N THR A 52 -4.93 -11.73 13.79
CA THR A 52 -5.45 -11.76 15.16
C THR A 52 -4.85 -10.63 15.99
N TYR A 53 -5.64 -10.11 16.94
CA TYR A 53 -5.17 -9.16 17.96
C TYR A 53 -4.32 -9.86 19.03
N ASP A 54 -4.54 -11.16 19.22
CA ASP A 54 -3.80 -12.03 20.15
C ASP A 54 -2.97 -13.04 19.35
N PRO A 55 -1.74 -12.69 18.92
CA PRO A 55 -0.85 -13.64 18.27
C PRO A 55 -0.41 -14.72 19.28
N PRO A 56 -0.33 -16.00 18.85
CA PRO A 56 0.06 -17.09 19.75
C PRO A 56 1.52 -16.94 20.22
N LEU A 57 1.79 -17.33 21.48
CA LEU A 57 3.14 -17.39 22.03
C LEU A 57 3.93 -18.51 21.35
N THR A 58 4.79 -18.16 20.41
CA THR A 58 5.72 -19.10 19.77
C THR A 58 6.96 -19.32 20.64
N PRO A 59 7.65 -20.47 20.53
CA PRO A 59 8.90 -20.72 21.26
C PRO A 59 9.96 -19.63 21.05
N LEU A 60 10.02 -19.06 19.84
CA LEU A 60 10.91 -17.94 19.51
C LEU A 60 10.52 -16.66 20.25
N THR A 61 9.22 -16.33 20.32
CA THR A 61 8.77 -15.18 21.12
C THR A 61 9.11 -15.37 22.59
N VAL A 62 8.88 -16.57 23.15
CA VAL A 62 9.22 -16.86 24.55
C VAL A 62 10.73 -16.69 24.79
N LEU A 63 11.58 -17.21 23.91
CA LEU A 63 13.03 -17.05 24.01
C LEU A 63 13.45 -15.57 24.01
N LEU A 64 12.85 -14.76 23.13
CA LEU A 64 13.13 -13.33 23.00
C LEU A 64 12.79 -12.54 24.28
N TRP A 65 11.77 -12.97 25.04
CA TRP A 65 11.41 -12.35 26.33
C TRP A 65 12.20 -12.91 27.52
N VAL A 66 12.54 -14.21 27.50
CA VAL A 66 13.27 -14.87 28.59
C VAL A 66 14.75 -14.48 28.59
N LEU A 67 15.37 -14.31 27.43
CA LEU A 67 16.80 -14.05 27.30
C LEU A 67 17.25 -12.72 27.95
N PRO A 68 16.54 -11.57 27.80
CA PRO A 68 16.84 -10.34 28.52
C PRO A 68 16.72 -10.51 30.04
N LEU A 69 15.69 -11.20 30.52
CA LEU A 69 15.49 -11.44 31.95
C LEU A 69 16.63 -12.32 32.52
N ALA A 70 16.98 -13.39 31.79
CA ALA A 70 18.09 -14.26 32.15
C ALA A 70 19.44 -13.50 32.18
N ALA A 71 19.68 -12.58 31.24
CA ALA A 71 20.87 -11.75 31.22
C ALA A 71 20.96 -10.80 32.43
N ILE A 72 19.85 -10.18 32.83
CA ILE A 72 19.78 -9.33 34.03
C ILE A 72 20.06 -10.15 35.29
N VAL A 73 19.44 -11.32 35.42
CA VAL A 73 19.64 -12.22 36.57
C VAL A 73 21.09 -12.71 36.62
N ALA A 74 21.66 -13.13 35.49
CA ALA A 74 23.05 -13.56 35.41
C ALA A 74 24.02 -12.42 35.74
N GLY A 75 23.78 -11.20 35.22
CA GLY A 75 24.57 -10.01 35.51
C GLY A 75 24.54 -9.65 37.00
N GLY A 76 23.34 -9.60 37.60
CA GLY A 76 23.16 -9.36 39.04
C GLY A 76 23.83 -10.43 39.89
N TRP A 77 23.68 -11.71 39.52
CA TRP A 77 24.32 -12.83 40.21
C TRP A 77 25.85 -12.73 40.16
N ILE A 78 26.45 -12.38 39.02
CA ILE A 78 27.90 -12.20 38.88
C ILE A 78 28.40 -11.06 39.78
N ILE A 79 27.66 -9.94 39.88
CA ILE A 79 28.01 -8.80 40.74
C ILE A 79 27.98 -9.22 42.22
N VAL A 80 26.93 -9.92 42.65
CA VAL A 80 26.79 -10.43 44.02
C VAL A 80 27.86 -11.50 44.33
N ALA A 81 28.13 -12.40 43.40
CA ALA A 81 29.15 -13.43 43.56
C ALA A 81 30.56 -12.83 43.66
N ARG A 82 30.86 -11.77 42.90
CA ARG A 82 32.16 -11.07 42.96
C ARG A 82 32.32 -10.22 44.21
N THR A 83 31.25 -9.56 44.69
CA THR A 83 31.30 -8.81 45.96
C THR A 83 31.43 -9.73 47.17
N ARG A 84 30.75 -10.88 47.17
CA ARG A 84 30.91 -11.92 48.22
C ARG A 84 32.29 -12.60 48.19
N ARG A 85 32.94 -12.69 47.02
CA ARG A 85 34.31 -13.25 46.90
C ARG A 85 35.43 -12.27 47.28
N ARG A 86 35.15 -10.98 47.50
CA ARG A 86 36.17 -9.98 47.88
C ARG A 86 36.15 -9.57 49.36
N VAL A 87 35.61 -10.40 50.25
CA VAL A 87 35.65 -10.08 51.70
C VAL A 87 35.81 -11.37 52.53
N ARG A 88 36.97 -12.04 52.43
CA ARG A 88 37.61 -12.54 53.66
C ARG A 88 38.39 -11.35 54.20
N LEU A 89 37.77 -10.58 55.10
CA LEU A 89 38.53 -9.65 55.93
C LEU A 89 39.43 -10.50 56.82
N ARG A 90 40.67 -10.71 56.37
CA ARG A 90 41.75 -11.00 57.29
C ARG A 90 41.89 -9.75 58.14
N ARG A 91 41.45 -9.81 59.40
CA ARG A 91 41.78 -8.80 60.41
C ARG A 91 43.28 -8.88 60.66
N GLU A 92 44.06 -8.27 59.78
CA GLU A 92 45.41 -7.85 60.12
C GLU A 92 45.27 -6.57 60.97
N PRO A 93 46.01 -6.41 62.08
CA PRO A 93 46.02 -5.15 62.83
C PRO A 93 46.44 -4.01 61.89
N LEU A 94 45.67 -2.91 61.86
CA LEU A 94 45.93 -1.78 60.98
C LEU A 94 47.31 -1.16 61.27
N PRO A 95 48.22 -1.05 60.28
CA PRO A 95 49.25 -0.03 60.30
C PRO A 95 48.57 1.34 60.13
N ALA A 96 48.96 2.30 60.95
CA ALA A 96 48.49 3.68 60.83
C ALA A 96 48.78 4.26 59.44
N ASP A 97 47.79 4.96 58.91
CA ASP A 97 47.82 5.88 57.77
C ASP A 97 48.47 5.37 56.48
N THR A 98 47.67 4.67 55.68
CA THR A 98 47.84 4.72 54.22
C THR A 98 46.60 5.36 53.59
N PRO A 99 46.73 6.49 52.87
CA PRO A 99 45.61 7.06 52.15
C PRO A 99 45.25 6.11 51.01
N VAL A 100 44.14 5.40 51.17
CA VAL A 100 43.60 4.55 50.10
C VAL A 100 42.92 5.47 49.09
N CYS A 101 43.70 6.00 48.14
CA CYS A 101 43.16 6.56 46.91
C CYS A 101 42.58 5.40 46.09
N GLY A 102 41.35 4.99 46.40
CA GLY A 102 40.57 4.11 45.55
C GLY A 102 40.33 4.83 44.23
N ALA A 103 41.04 4.41 43.17
CA ALA A 103 40.81 4.93 41.83
C ALA A 103 39.34 4.70 41.47
N ARG A 104 38.54 5.78 41.47
CA ARG A 104 37.17 5.76 40.94
C ARG A 104 37.29 5.28 39.49
N ALA A 105 36.62 4.18 39.14
CA ALA A 105 36.61 3.69 37.78
C ALA A 105 36.14 4.82 36.85
N GLY A 106 37.07 5.39 36.08
CA GLY A 106 36.77 6.50 35.18
C GLY A 106 35.79 6.05 34.10
N TRP A 107 35.04 7.00 33.55
CA TRP A 107 34.07 6.76 32.47
C TRP A 107 34.65 5.97 31.27
N GLY A 108 35.98 5.96 31.09
CA GLY A 108 36.68 5.16 30.09
C GLY A 108 36.38 3.65 30.12
N VAL A 109 35.96 3.07 31.25
CA VAL A 109 35.58 1.63 31.32
C VAL A 109 34.28 1.34 30.56
N TYR A 110 33.38 2.33 30.43
CA TYR A 110 32.10 2.16 29.74
C TYR A 110 32.17 2.47 28.24
N VAL A 111 33.22 3.18 27.79
CA VAL A 111 33.39 3.60 26.39
C VAL A 111 33.36 2.41 25.41
N PRO A 112 34.08 1.29 25.64
CA PRO A 112 34.01 0.14 24.74
C PRO A 112 32.61 -0.48 24.68
N GLY A 113 31.91 -0.54 25.82
CA GLY A 113 30.54 -1.06 25.89
C GLY A 113 29.54 -0.17 25.13
N VAL A 114 29.65 1.14 25.24
CA VAL A 114 28.83 2.11 24.50
C VAL A 114 29.13 2.05 23.00
N VAL A 115 30.40 1.97 22.61
CA VAL A 115 30.79 1.83 21.20
C VAL A 115 30.24 0.53 20.61
N ILE A 116 30.38 -0.60 21.32
CA ILE A 116 29.80 -1.88 20.89
C ILE A 116 28.27 -1.76 20.79
N ALA A 117 27.61 -1.15 21.76
CA ALA A 117 26.16 -0.97 21.74
C ALA A 117 25.70 -0.10 20.53
N LEU A 118 26.41 0.99 20.23
CA LEU A 118 26.13 1.84 19.06
C LEU A 118 26.37 1.11 17.73
N VAL A 119 27.44 0.32 17.64
CA VAL A 119 27.74 -0.50 16.45
C VAL A 119 26.67 -1.56 16.25
N VAL A 120 26.29 -2.28 17.31
CA VAL A 120 25.21 -3.28 17.26
C VAL A 120 23.88 -2.63 16.89
N ALA A 121 23.57 -1.46 17.46
CA ALA A 121 22.37 -0.70 17.09
C ALA A 121 22.39 -0.25 15.63
N ALA A 122 23.52 0.24 15.11
CA ALA A 122 23.66 0.66 13.72
C ALA A 122 23.53 -0.52 12.74
N ILE A 123 24.13 -1.67 13.06
CA ILE A 123 24.01 -2.91 12.26
C ILE A 123 22.58 -3.44 12.31
N SER A 124 21.96 -3.44 13.50
CA SER A 124 20.57 -3.85 13.64
C SER A 124 19.66 -2.94 12.81
N TYR A 125 19.84 -1.62 12.89
CA TYR A 125 19.06 -0.66 12.10
C TYR A 125 19.32 -0.81 10.60
N SER A 126 20.52 -1.18 10.15
CA SER A 126 20.78 -1.37 8.72
C SER A 126 20.17 -2.66 8.16
N GLN A 127 20.07 -3.72 8.97
CA GLN A 127 19.46 -4.99 8.56
C GLN A 127 17.94 -5.01 8.70
N THR A 128 17.38 -4.42 9.76
CA THR A 128 15.94 -4.44 10.04
C THR A 128 15.24 -3.13 9.70
N GLY A 129 15.98 -2.04 9.52
CA GLY A 129 15.42 -0.73 9.25
C GLY A 129 15.11 -0.53 7.78
N SER A 130 14.08 0.26 7.50
CA SER A 130 13.65 0.63 6.14
C SER A 130 14.59 1.62 5.43
N TYR A 131 15.88 1.67 5.80
CA TYR A 131 16.83 2.65 5.26
C TYR A 131 16.94 2.58 3.73
N GLN A 132 16.97 1.36 3.17
CA GLN A 132 16.96 1.17 1.72
C GLN A 132 15.68 1.70 1.06
N GLN A 133 14.52 1.51 1.69
CA GLN A 133 13.24 2.02 1.19
C GLN A 133 13.20 3.55 1.21
N VAL A 134 13.77 4.18 2.26
CA VAL A 134 13.90 5.64 2.35
C VAL A 134 14.83 6.17 1.25
N ARG A 135 15.99 5.53 1.02
CA ARG A 135 16.88 5.92 -0.09
C ARG A 135 16.20 5.78 -1.45
N ALA A 136 15.48 4.68 -1.68
CA ALA A 136 14.75 4.45 -2.93
C ALA A 136 13.65 5.50 -3.13
N TRP A 137 12.90 5.84 -2.07
CA TRP A 137 11.91 6.92 -2.10
C TRP A 137 12.53 8.29 -2.40
N GLN A 138 13.66 8.62 -1.77
CA GLN A 138 14.40 9.86 -2.03
C GLN A 138 14.86 9.93 -3.49
N GLN A 139 15.43 8.84 -4.01
CA GLN A 139 15.86 8.75 -5.41
C GLN A 139 14.69 8.90 -6.38
N ALA A 140 13.57 8.20 -6.15
CA ALA A 140 12.37 8.30 -6.98
C ALA A 140 11.82 9.73 -7.01
N THR A 141 11.78 10.40 -5.85
CA THR A 141 11.30 11.79 -5.71
C THR A 141 12.23 12.80 -6.39
N ALA A 142 13.55 12.57 -6.34
CA ALA A 142 14.55 13.39 -7.01
C ALA A 142 14.50 13.24 -8.54
N GLN A 143 14.29 12.01 -9.04
CA GLN A 143 14.24 11.71 -10.48
C GLN A 143 12.92 12.09 -11.14
N THR A 144 11.86 12.30 -10.37
CA THR A 144 10.50 12.59 -10.86
C THR A 144 10.41 13.67 -11.95
N PRO A 145 11.09 14.85 -11.87
CA PRO A 145 10.95 15.87 -12.91
C PRO A 145 11.48 15.39 -14.26
N GLY A 146 12.61 14.67 -14.26
CA GLY A 146 13.19 14.12 -15.48
C GLY A 146 12.33 13.01 -16.08
N LEU A 147 11.80 12.12 -15.23
CA LEU A 147 10.86 11.08 -15.68
C LEU A 147 9.57 11.68 -16.23
N LEU A 148 9.05 12.74 -15.60
CA LEU A 148 7.85 13.44 -16.05
C LEU A 148 8.09 14.16 -17.38
N ALA A 149 9.22 14.87 -17.53
CA ALA A 149 9.58 15.52 -18.79
C ALA A 149 9.68 14.51 -19.94
N ARG A 150 10.29 13.34 -19.68
CA ARG A 150 10.37 12.26 -20.65
C ARG A 150 9.01 11.63 -20.96
N ALA A 151 8.12 11.53 -19.97
CA ALA A 151 6.76 11.01 -20.17
C ALA A 151 5.92 11.91 -21.08
N LEU A 152 6.19 13.22 -21.07
CA LEU A 152 5.45 14.22 -21.83
C LEU A 152 6.02 14.47 -23.23
N ASP A 153 7.22 13.95 -23.53
CA ASP A 153 7.88 14.10 -24.82
C ASP A 153 7.48 12.96 -25.78
N PRO A 154 6.77 13.23 -26.89
CA PRO A 154 6.35 12.21 -27.85
C PRO A 154 7.51 11.53 -28.59
N GLN A 155 8.69 12.15 -28.63
CA GLN A 155 9.88 11.64 -29.33
C GLN A 155 10.83 10.87 -28.41
N ALA A 156 10.61 10.94 -27.09
CA ALA A 156 11.46 10.26 -26.14
C ALA A 156 11.14 8.76 -26.04
N GLN A 157 12.12 8.00 -25.53
CA GLN A 157 11.92 6.59 -25.27
C GLN A 157 10.84 6.40 -24.18
N PRO A 158 9.86 5.51 -24.41
CA PRO A 158 8.83 5.19 -23.41
C PRO A 158 9.44 4.72 -22.09
N LEU A 159 8.83 5.13 -20.98
CA LEU A 159 9.23 4.68 -19.65
C LEU A 159 8.95 3.19 -19.49
N ASN A 160 9.92 2.47 -18.91
CA ASN A 160 9.69 1.09 -18.50
C ASN A 160 8.84 1.02 -17.22
N GLU A 161 8.38 -0.17 -16.86
CA GLU A 161 7.49 -0.38 -15.71
C GLU A 161 8.11 0.09 -14.37
N GLU A 162 9.41 -0.16 -14.17
CA GLU A 162 10.12 0.26 -12.95
C GLU A 162 10.20 1.79 -12.85
N GLU A 163 10.53 2.45 -13.95
CA GLU A 163 10.58 3.90 -14.03
C GLU A 163 9.18 4.53 -13.84
N MET A 164 8.13 3.92 -14.39
CA MET A 164 6.75 4.32 -14.14
C MET A 164 6.37 4.17 -12.66
N ALA A 165 6.79 3.10 -11.99
CA ALA A 165 6.56 2.92 -10.56
C ALA A 165 7.27 4.00 -9.73
N ARG A 166 8.51 4.35 -10.08
CA ARG A 166 9.25 5.47 -9.46
C ARG A 166 8.58 6.82 -9.73
N LEU A 167 8.12 7.06 -10.96
CA LEU A 167 7.36 8.26 -11.32
C LEU A 167 6.08 8.36 -10.48
N ALA A 168 5.31 7.28 -10.34
CA ALA A 168 4.09 7.26 -9.54
C ALA A 168 4.36 7.57 -8.06
N LEU A 169 5.41 6.99 -7.48
CA LEU A 169 5.83 7.26 -6.11
C LEU A 169 6.23 8.73 -5.92
N GLY A 170 7.01 9.26 -6.86
CA GLY A 170 7.45 10.65 -6.87
C GLY A 170 6.30 11.65 -7.01
N LEU A 171 5.38 11.41 -7.95
CA LEU A 171 4.17 12.21 -8.15
C LEU A 171 3.29 12.22 -6.90
N ARG A 172 3.00 11.03 -6.33
CA ARG A 172 2.23 10.93 -5.08
C ARG A 172 2.86 11.75 -3.95
N THR A 173 4.18 11.70 -3.82
CA THR A 173 4.92 12.47 -2.79
C THR A 173 4.78 13.97 -3.02
N ARG A 174 4.91 14.45 -4.26
CA ARG A 174 4.80 15.88 -4.57
C ARG A 174 3.38 16.40 -4.39
N LEU A 175 2.38 15.63 -4.80
CA LEU A 175 0.97 15.98 -4.71
C LEU A 175 0.44 16.03 -3.27
N GLN A 176 1.16 15.48 -2.30
CA GLN A 176 0.84 15.72 -0.88
C GLN A 176 1.08 17.17 -0.47
N ASN A 177 2.09 17.82 -1.04
CA ASN A 177 2.40 19.23 -0.78
C ASN A 177 1.67 20.16 -1.76
N ASP A 178 1.44 19.71 -2.99
CA ASP A 178 0.73 20.43 -4.04
C ASP A 178 -0.59 19.74 -4.38
N ALA A 179 -1.50 19.73 -3.41
CA ALA A 179 -2.77 19.00 -3.53
C ALA A 179 -3.75 19.62 -4.54
N GLY A 180 -3.53 20.87 -4.98
CA GLY A 180 -4.37 21.57 -5.96
C GLY A 180 -4.04 21.27 -7.42
N ASN A 181 -2.97 20.51 -7.68
CA ASN A 181 -2.47 20.26 -9.02
C ASN A 181 -3.27 19.16 -9.75
N VAL A 182 -4.31 19.57 -10.48
CA VAL A 182 -5.20 18.68 -11.24
C VAL A 182 -4.41 17.81 -12.23
N GLU A 183 -3.49 18.40 -12.99
CA GLU A 183 -2.73 17.67 -14.02
C GLU A 183 -1.82 16.60 -13.39
N GLY A 184 -1.18 16.92 -12.25
CA GLY A 184 -0.38 15.94 -11.53
C GLY A 184 -1.23 14.77 -11.02
N TRP A 185 -2.46 15.02 -10.54
CA TRP A 185 -3.39 13.96 -10.17
C TRP A 185 -3.84 13.12 -11.37
N LEU A 186 -4.10 13.74 -12.53
CA LEU A 186 -4.40 13.02 -13.77
C LEU A 186 -3.25 12.10 -14.19
N MET A 187 -2.03 12.61 -14.17
CA MET A 187 -0.84 11.83 -14.53
C MET A 187 -0.63 10.67 -13.56
N LEU A 188 -0.76 10.89 -12.24
CA LEU A 188 -0.71 9.80 -11.26
C LEU A 188 -1.82 8.76 -11.49
N GLY A 189 -3.01 9.22 -11.89
CA GLY A 189 -4.12 8.36 -12.28
C GLY A 189 -3.76 7.45 -13.45
N ARG A 190 -3.33 8.05 -14.56
CA ARG A 190 -2.91 7.35 -15.79
C ARG A 190 -1.78 6.36 -15.51
N THR A 191 -0.74 6.78 -14.80
CA THR A 191 0.38 5.90 -14.42
C THR A 191 -0.11 4.76 -13.53
N GLY A 192 -1.02 5.01 -12.59
CA GLY A 192 -1.63 3.98 -11.76
C GLY A 192 -2.38 2.93 -12.56
N MET A 193 -3.12 3.34 -13.61
CA MET A 193 -3.83 2.41 -14.50
C MET A 193 -2.87 1.51 -15.28
N VAL A 194 -1.79 2.10 -15.83
CA VAL A 194 -0.78 1.33 -16.59
C VAL A 194 -0.08 0.30 -15.71
N LEU A 195 0.22 0.66 -14.46
CA LEU A 195 0.83 -0.24 -13.47
C LEU A 195 -0.15 -1.27 -12.87
N GLY A 196 -1.42 -1.29 -13.31
CA GLY A 196 -2.45 -2.15 -12.74
C GLY A 196 -2.80 -1.84 -11.27
N ASN A 197 -2.39 -0.67 -10.76
CA ASN A 197 -2.64 -0.25 -9.38
C ASN A 197 -3.96 0.52 -9.31
N ALA A 198 -5.07 -0.21 -9.32
CA ALA A 198 -6.43 0.35 -9.30
C ALA A 198 -6.65 1.33 -8.14
N GLY A 199 -6.18 1.01 -6.93
CA GLY A 199 -6.35 1.89 -5.77
C GLY A 199 -5.64 3.25 -5.92
N THR A 200 -4.43 3.26 -6.50
CA THR A 200 -3.73 4.52 -6.81
C THR A 200 -4.47 5.31 -7.87
N ALA A 201 -4.92 4.64 -8.93
CA ALA A 201 -5.59 5.30 -10.03
C ALA A 201 -6.93 5.91 -9.61
N THR A 202 -7.79 5.12 -8.96
CA THR A 202 -9.09 5.59 -8.46
C THR A 202 -8.93 6.76 -7.50
N GLY A 203 -7.98 6.68 -6.56
CA GLY A 203 -7.72 7.77 -5.62
C GLY A 203 -7.19 9.04 -6.28
N ALA A 204 -6.33 8.90 -7.28
CA ALA A 204 -5.77 10.05 -8.00
C ALA A 204 -6.82 10.74 -8.88
N TYR A 205 -7.59 9.98 -9.67
CA TYR A 205 -8.66 10.54 -10.47
C TYR A 205 -9.81 11.11 -9.63
N ALA A 206 -10.13 10.51 -8.48
CA ALA A 206 -11.10 11.08 -7.55
C ALA A 206 -10.66 12.47 -7.06
N ASN A 207 -9.36 12.66 -6.77
CA ASN A 207 -8.83 13.97 -6.41
C ASN A 207 -8.87 14.95 -7.60
N ALA A 208 -8.45 14.53 -8.79
CA ALA A 208 -8.53 15.35 -9.99
C ALA A 208 -9.97 15.83 -10.27
N TYR A 209 -10.93 14.91 -10.23
CA TYR A 209 -12.35 15.19 -10.47
C TYR A 209 -12.96 16.08 -9.38
N ARG A 210 -12.54 15.93 -8.12
CA ARG A 210 -13.00 16.81 -7.02
C ARG A 210 -12.49 18.25 -7.19
N LEU A 211 -11.27 18.41 -7.68
CA LEU A 211 -10.65 19.72 -7.89
C LEU A 211 -11.22 20.44 -9.12
N ASP A 212 -11.42 19.71 -10.21
CA ASP A 212 -12.05 20.23 -11.42
C ASP A 212 -13.11 19.26 -11.99
N PRO A 213 -14.37 19.36 -11.52
CA PRO A 213 -15.46 18.53 -12.01
C PRO A 213 -15.89 18.82 -13.46
N LYS A 214 -15.40 19.90 -14.06
CA LYS A 214 -15.71 20.29 -15.45
C LYS A 214 -14.71 19.69 -16.43
N ASN A 215 -13.52 19.30 -15.97
CA ASN A 215 -12.52 18.64 -16.79
C ASN A 215 -12.98 17.24 -17.23
N SER A 216 -13.19 17.08 -18.54
CA SER A 216 -13.64 15.83 -19.14
C SER A 216 -12.65 14.68 -18.95
N ASP A 217 -11.33 14.93 -18.97
CA ASP A 217 -10.33 13.89 -18.77
C ASP A 217 -10.30 13.40 -17.31
N ALA A 218 -10.52 14.29 -16.34
CA ALA A 218 -10.64 13.91 -14.93
C ALA A 218 -11.88 13.06 -14.67
N ALA A 219 -13.02 13.48 -15.22
CA ALA A 219 -14.27 12.75 -15.11
C ALA A 219 -14.21 11.39 -15.82
N LEU A 220 -13.66 11.34 -17.05
CA LEU A 220 -13.52 10.10 -17.81
C LEU A 220 -12.55 9.13 -17.13
N GLY A 221 -11.37 9.60 -16.71
CA GLY A 221 -10.38 8.77 -16.01
C GLY A 221 -10.92 8.23 -14.69
N TYR A 222 -11.70 9.03 -13.96
CA TYR A 222 -12.35 8.56 -12.74
C TYR A 222 -13.41 7.50 -13.04
N ALA A 223 -14.25 7.72 -14.05
CA ALA A 223 -15.23 6.74 -14.47
C ALA A 223 -14.58 5.43 -14.92
N GLU A 224 -13.52 5.50 -15.73
CA GLU A 224 -12.75 4.34 -16.17
C GLU A 224 -12.21 3.54 -14.99
N ALA A 225 -11.60 4.22 -14.01
CA ALA A 225 -11.08 3.58 -12.81
C ALA A 225 -12.20 2.89 -11.98
N LEU A 226 -13.37 3.52 -11.87
CA LEU A 226 -14.53 2.93 -11.20
C LEU A 226 -15.08 1.71 -11.94
N THR A 227 -15.18 1.75 -13.27
CA THR A 227 -15.69 0.64 -14.09
C THR A 227 -14.78 -0.58 -14.16
N ARG A 228 -13.53 -0.47 -13.68
CA ARG A 228 -12.60 -1.60 -13.53
C ARG A 228 -12.59 -2.18 -12.12
N SER A 229 -13.31 -1.56 -11.19
CA SER A 229 -13.41 -2.05 -9.81
C SER A 229 -14.20 -3.37 -9.78
N SER A 230 -13.85 -4.27 -8.86
CA SER A 230 -14.63 -5.48 -8.59
C SER A 230 -15.87 -5.19 -7.73
N ASP A 231 -16.01 -3.97 -7.20
CA ASP A 231 -17.18 -3.54 -6.44
C ASP A 231 -18.33 -3.17 -7.39
N PRO A 232 -19.51 -3.85 -7.30
CA PRO A 232 -20.69 -3.50 -8.09
C PRO A 232 -21.13 -2.04 -7.93
N GLU A 233 -20.94 -1.46 -6.75
CA GLU A 233 -21.34 -0.07 -6.47
C GLU A 233 -20.44 0.93 -7.20
N ASP A 234 -19.13 0.67 -7.25
CA ASP A 234 -18.20 1.48 -8.04
C ASP A 234 -18.56 1.41 -9.54
N ASN A 235 -18.83 0.20 -10.05
CA ASN A 235 -19.23 0.02 -11.45
C ASN A 235 -20.51 0.78 -11.81
N ARG A 236 -21.50 0.80 -10.90
CA ARG A 236 -22.74 1.56 -11.07
C ARG A 236 -22.46 3.07 -11.11
N ARG A 237 -21.67 3.59 -10.16
CA ARG A 237 -21.28 5.01 -10.11
C ARG A 237 -20.47 5.43 -11.34
N GLY A 238 -19.56 4.57 -11.79
CA GLY A 238 -18.80 4.76 -13.03
C GLY A 238 -19.71 4.87 -14.24
N GLY A 239 -20.68 3.95 -14.38
CA GLY A 239 -21.68 3.97 -15.46
C GLY A 239 -22.56 5.22 -15.46
N GLU A 240 -22.99 5.70 -14.28
CA GLU A 240 -23.73 6.96 -14.15
C GLU A 240 -22.89 8.18 -14.56
N LEU A 241 -21.61 8.20 -14.20
CA LEU A 241 -20.69 9.27 -14.60
C LEU A 241 -20.47 9.27 -16.12
N LEU A 242 -20.28 8.10 -16.73
CA LEU A 242 -20.19 7.96 -18.19
C LEU A 242 -21.45 8.44 -18.89
N ARG A 243 -22.63 8.08 -18.38
CA ARG A 243 -23.91 8.55 -18.94
C ARG A 243 -23.98 10.09 -18.96
N ARG A 244 -23.57 10.75 -17.86
CA ARG A 244 -23.51 12.21 -17.80
C ARG A 244 -22.51 12.80 -18.79
N LEU A 245 -21.37 12.14 -19.01
CA LEU A 245 -20.37 12.60 -19.96
C LEU A 245 -20.88 12.50 -21.40
N VAL A 246 -21.48 11.36 -21.78
CA VAL A 246 -22.11 11.19 -23.11
C VAL A 246 -23.20 12.23 -23.35
N SER A 247 -24.02 12.54 -22.32
CA SER A 247 -25.08 13.56 -22.46
C SER A 247 -24.54 14.98 -22.64
N ARG A 248 -23.30 15.26 -22.23
CA ARG A 248 -22.66 16.57 -22.42
C ARG A 248 -21.98 16.67 -23.77
N ASP A 249 -21.23 15.64 -24.15
CA ASP A 249 -20.50 15.56 -25.40
C ASP A 249 -20.77 14.21 -26.08
N HIS A 250 -21.54 14.27 -27.16
CA HIS A 250 -21.93 13.10 -27.95
C HIS A 250 -20.91 12.76 -29.04
N THR A 251 -19.79 13.49 -29.11
CA THR A 251 -18.77 13.34 -30.16
C THR A 251 -17.48 12.67 -29.66
N ASP A 252 -17.26 12.63 -28.34
CA ASP A 252 -16.09 11.95 -27.78
C ASP A 252 -16.24 10.42 -27.88
N ILE A 253 -15.57 9.86 -28.88
CA ILE A 253 -15.54 8.43 -29.18
C ILE A 253 -15.01 7.62 -27.97
N ARG A 254 -14.10 8.17 -27.15
CA ARG A 254 -13.54 7.47 -25.98
C ARG A 254 -14.62 7.26 -24.93
N VAL A 255 -15.39 8.32 -24.65
CA VAL A 255 -16.50 8.29 -23.70
C VAL A 255 -17.60 7.33 -24.21
N LEU A 256 -17.98 7.45 -25.48
CA LEU A 256 -18.99 6.57 -26.10
C LEU A 256 -18.58 5.10 -26.03
N SER A 257 -17.33 4.79 -26.37
CA SER A 257 -16.78 3.43 -26.32
C SER A 257 -16.89 2.85 -24.91
N LEU A 258 -16.35 3.57 -23.91
CA LEU A 258 -16.35 3.10 -22.53
C LEU A 258 -17.77 2.98 -21.96
N TYR A 259 -18.66 3.92 -22.30
CA TYR A 259 -20.08 3.85 -21.93
C TYR A 259 -20.76 2.62 -22.52
N ALA A 260 -20.57 2.35 -23.81
CA ALA A 260 -21.21 1.24 -24.50
C ALA A 260 -20.79 -0.12 -23.92
N PHE A 261 -19.49 -0.34 -23.71
CA PHE A 261 -18.99 -1.56 -23.08
C PHE A 261 -19.47 -1.70 -21.62
N ASN A 262 -19.44 -0.62 -20.83
CA ASN A 262 -19.95 -0.67 -19.47
C ASN A 262 -21.47 -0.96 -19.43
N ALA A 263 -22.26 -0.37 -20.33
CA ALA A 263 -23.69 -0.64 -20.42
C ALA A 263 -23.98 -2.10 -20.82
N PHE A 264 -23.19 -2.66 -21.75
CA PHE A 264 -23.31 -4.06 -22.16
C PHE A 264 -23.03 -5.03 -21.00
N GLU A 265 -21.93 -4.82 -20.26
CA GLU A 265 -21.57 -5.63 -19.08
C GLU A 265 -22.67 -5.57 -17.99
N GLN A 266 -23.34 -4.42 -17.88
CA GLN A 266 -24.46 -4.19 -16.95
C GLN A 266 -25.82 -4.64 -17.51
N GLN A 267 -25.85 -5.41 -18.60
CA GLN A 267 -27.07 -5.91 -19.25
C GLN A 267 -28.03 -4.82 -19.77
N ARG A 268 -27.55 -3.59 -19.95
CA ARG A 268 -28.29 -2.46 -20.51
C ARG A 268 -28.10 -2.42 -22.03
N PHE A 269 -28.51 -3.48 -22.70
CA PHE A 269 -28.21 -3.73 -24.13
C PHE A 269 -28.72 -2.61 -25.06
N GLY A 270 -29.91 -2.06 -24.81
CA GLY A 270 -30.44 -0.96 -25.62
C GLY A 270 -29.58 0.30 -25.58
N GLU A 271 -29.01 0.63 -24.41
CA GLU A 271 -28.12 1.79 -24.26
C GLU A 271 -26.74 1.55 -24.88
N ALA A 272 -26.24 0.31 -24.80
CA ALA A 272 -25.00 -0.09 -25.47
C ALA A 272 -25.13 0.01 -27.01
N VAL A 273 -26.22 -0.52 -27.57
CA VAL A 273 -26.51 -0.45 -29.01
C VAL A 273 -26.60 1.00 -29.48
N ALA A 274 -27.34 1.86 -28.78
CA ALA A 274 -27.48 3.27 -29.16
C ALA A 274 -26.13 4.01 -29.16
N ALA A 275 -25.26 3.74 -28.19
CA ALA A 275 -23.93 4.34 -28.11
C ALA A 275 -23.01 3.85 -29.25
N TRP A 276 -23.02 2.55 -29.55
CA TRP A 276 -22.28 1.97 -30.66
C TRP A 276 -22.74 2.48 -32.03
N GLU A 277 -24.05 2.61 -32.24
CA GLU A 277 -24.60 3.22 -33.47
C GLU A 277 -24.15 4.66 -33.64
N MET A 278 -24.10 5.44 -32.54
CA MET A 278 -23.55 6.79 -32.57
C MET A 278 -22.08 6.80 -32.98
N MET A 279 -21.28 5.88 -32.42
CA MET A 279 -19.87 5.74 -32.80
C MET A 279 -19.69 5.41 -34.29
N LEU A 280 -20.51 4.53 -34.88
CA LEU A 280 -20.44 4.20 -36.30
C LEU A 280 -20.69 5.42 -37.21
N LYS A 281 -21.54 6.36 -36.77
CA LYS A 281 -21.77 7.62 -37.49
C LYS A 281 -20.57 8.57 -37.45
N LEU A 282 -19.80 8.54 -36.37
CA LEU A 282 -18.64 9.42 -36.16
C LEU A 282 -17.33 8.86 -36.73
N LEU A 283 -17.18 7.54 -36.77
CA LEU A 283 -15.96 6.88 -37.25
C LEU A 283 -15.81 6.96 -38.77
N PRO A 284 -14.61 7.14 -39.33
CA PRO A 284 -14.37 7.04 -40.78
C PRO A 284 -14.70 5.65 -41.33
N ALA A 285 -15.10 5.56 -42.61
CA ALA A 285 -15.52 4.31 -43.25
C ALA A 285 -14.47 3.18 -43.23
N GLY A 286 -13.18 3.51 -43.24
CA GLY A 286 -12.07 2.55 -43.20
C GLY A 286 -11.54 2.21 -41.80
N ASP A 287 -12.17 2.68 -40.72
CA ASP A 287 -11.66 2.45 -39.36
C ASP A 287 -11.88 0.98 -38.93
N ALA A 288 -10.80 0.32 -38.52
CA ALA A 288 -10.82 -1.08 -38.08
C ALA A 288 -11.78 -1.34 -36.90
N ARG A 289 -12.08 -0.31 -36.08
CA ARG A 289 -12.99 -0.41 -34.94
C ARG A 289 -14.45 -0.62 -35.37
N ARG A 290 -14.84 -0.20 -36.59
CA ARG A 290 -16.23 -0.34 -37.07
C ARG A 290 -16.68 -1.80 -37.07
N ALA A 291 -15.86 -2.71 -37.58
CA ALA A 291 -16.18 -4.14 -37.64
C ALA A 291 -16.40 -4.76 -36.24
N VAL A 292 -15.65 -4.30 -35.24
CA VAL A 292 -15.81 -4.73 -33.84
C VAL A 292 -17.14 -4.21 -33.29
N ILE A 293 -17.44 -2.93 -33.49
CA ILE A 293 -18.67 -2.29 -33.02
C ILE A 293 -19.91 -2.95 -33.63
N GLU A 294 -19.91 -3.22 -34.94
CA GLU A 294 -21.01 -3.90 -35.62
C GLU A 294 -21.26 -5.31 -35.07
N ARG A 295 -20.19 -6.05 -34.74
CA ARG A 295 -20.31 -7.36 -34.09
C ARG A 295 -20.90 -7.23 -32.69
N SER A 296 -20.45 -6.25 -31.91
CA SER A 296 -20.97 -5.96 -30.57
C SER A 296 -22.46 -5.59 -30.60
N ILE A 297 -22.90 -4.81 -31.59
CA ILE A 297 -24.33 -4.48 -31.79
C ILE A 297 -25.15 -5.75 -32.03
N ARG A 298 -24.73 -6.61 -32.98
CA ARG A 298 -25.44 -7.87 -33.27
C ARG A 298 -25.55 -8.75 -32.02
N LEU A 299 -24.45 -8.91 -31.28
CA LEU A 299 -24.44 -9.70 -30.05
C LEU A 299 -25.40 -9.15 -28.99
N ALA A 300 -25.51 -7.83 -28.86
CA ALA A 300 -26.43 -7.20 -27.91
C ALA A 300 -27.90 -7.29 -28.34
N GLN A 301 -28.19 -7.36 -29.63
CA GLN A 301 -29.56 -7.53 -30.16
C GLN A 301 -30.09 -8.97 -30.01
N GLU A 302 -29.19 -9.95 -29.88
CA GLU A 302 -29.53 -11.36 -29.65
C GLU A 302 -29.83 -11.69 -28.18
N LYS A 303 -29.55 -10.76 -27.25
CA LYS A 303 -29.73 -10.93 -25.80
C LYS A 303 -31.02 -10.28 -25.30
#